data_AF-A0A7X8EYM6-F1
#
_entry.id   AF-A0A7X8EYM6-F1
#
_cell.length_a   1.000
_cell.length_b   1.000
_cell.length_c   1.000
_cell.angle_alpha   90.00
_cell.angle_beta   90.00
_cell.angle_gamma   90.00
#
_symmetry.space_group_name_H-M   'P 1'
#
loop_
_entity.id
_entity.type
_entity.pdbx_description
1 polymer ?
#
loop_
_entity_poly.entity_id
_entity_poly.type
_entity_poly.pdbx_seq_one_letter_code
_entity_poly.pdbx_strand_id
1 'polypeptide(L)'
;AAAKQAVLREWPFTLGIDATELGANAPDQRVILQGIVDLIIPTAEGLIVVDFKTDRIPNDTVLHHRIERYREPLAWYSRAAGTLLKKPVLSCWLYFADCRKAIPL
;
A
#
# COMPACT_ATOMS: atom_id res chain seq x y z
N ALA A 1 1.85 2.81 -30.89
CA ALA A 1 1.10 1.89 -30.02
C ALA A 1 1.62 2.07 -28.60
N ALA A 2 0.77 2.48 -27.65
CA ALA A 2 1.20 2.60 -26.25
C ALA A 2 1.55 1.21 -25.72
N ALA A 3 2.79 1.02 -25.26
CA ALA A 3 3.19 -0.21 -24.61
C ALA A 3 2.25 -0.46 -23.42
N LYS A 4 1.59 -1.62 -23.41
CA LYS A 4 0.73 -2.06 -22.32
C LYS A 4 1.61 -2.12 -21.06
N GLN A 5 1.56 -1.10 -20.20
CA GLN A 5 2.29 -1.13 -18.93
C GLN A 5 1.74 -2.31 -18.14
N ALA A 6 2.57 -3.35 -17.97
CA ALA A 6 2.21 -4.51 -17.19
C ALA A 6 2.06 -4.08 -15.74
N VAL A 7 0.90 -4.39 -15.14
CA VAL A 7 0.70 -4.23 -13.70
C VAL A 7 1.62 -5.19 -12.94
N LEU A 8 2.09 -4.77 -11.77
CA LEU A 8 2.88 -5.60 -10.87
C LEU A 8 1.94 -6.21 -9.84
N ARG A 9 1.93 -7.54 -9.73
CA ARG A 9 1.10 -8.28 -8.76
C ARG A 9 2.00 -8.97 -7.75
N GLU A 10 1.52 -9.07 -6.52
CA GLU A 10 2.24 -9.72 -5.41
C GLU A 10 3.71 -9.26 -5.36
N TRP A 11 3.90 -7.94 -5.45
CA TRP A 11 5.22 -7.36 -5.64
C TRP A 11 5.97 -7.28 -4.30
N PRO A 12 7.04 -8.06 -4.10
CA PRO A 12 7.77 -8.07 -2.85
C PRO A 12 8.65 -6.83 -2.71
N PHE A 13 8.87 -6.37 -1.48
CA PHE A 13 9.81 -5.31 -1.19
C PHE A 13 10.62 -5.56 0.07
N THR A 14 11.77 -4.89 0.13
CA THR A 14 12.61 -4.78 1.31
C THR A 14 13.14 -3.35 1.37
N LEU A 15 12.84 -2.64 2.45
CA LEU A 15 13.17 -1.24 2.63
C LEU A 15 13.88 -1.06 3.98
N GLY A 16 15.07 -0.46 3.97
CA GLY A 16 15.71 0.00 5.19
C GLY A 16 15.12 1.35 5.59
N ILE A 17 14.56 1.44 6.80
CA ILE A 17 13.98 2.67 7.37
C ILE A 17 14.65 2.98 8.71
N ASP A 18 14.54 4.22 9.17
CA ASP A 18 15.01 4.58 10.50
C ASP A 18 14.03 4.04 11.56
N ALA A 19 14.55 3.49 12.66
CA ALA A 19 13.73 2.90 13.72
C ALA A 19 12.76 3.90 14.35
N THR A 20 13.12 5.19 14.38
CA THR A 20 12.26 6.27 14.91
C THR A 20 10.98 6.46 14.10
N GLU A 21 10.96 6.05 12.83
CA GLU A 21 9.76 6.10 11.97
C GLU A 21 8.70 5.08 12.39
N LEU A 22 9.08 4.07 13.18
CA LEU A 22 8.18 3.13 13.84
C LEU A 22 7.89 3.52 15.31
N GLY A 23 8.29 4.72 15.73
CA GLY A 23 8.15 5.20 17.10
C GLY A 23 9.16 4.60 18.09
N ALA A 24 10.21 3.92 17.62
CA ALA A 24 11.26 3.40 18.51
C ALA A 24 12.16 4.54 19.02
N ASN A 25 12.49 4.53 20.32
CA ASN A 25 13.48 5.45 20.88
C ASN A 25 14.91 4.90 20.69
N ALA A 26 15.30 4.71 19.44
CA ALA A 26 16.58 4.14 19.03
C ALA A 26 17.15 4.91 17.82
N PRO A 27 17.65 6.15 18.03
CA PRO A 27 18.20 6.96 16.95
C PRO A 27 19.40 6.28 16.29
N ASP A 28 19.60 6.57 15.00
CA ASP A 28 20.66 6.02 14.14
C ASP A 28 20.61 4.50 13.91
N GLN A 29 19.60 3.81 14.42
CA GLN A 29 19.37 2.40 14.11
C GLN A 29 18.47 2.25 12.89
N ARG A 30 18.91 1.42 11.94
CA ARG A 30 18.09 1.03 10.80
C ARG A 30 17.35 -0.27 11.08
N VAL A 31 16.10 -0.31 10.67
CA VAL A 31 15.28 -1.51 10.66
C VAL A 31 14.94 -1.89 9.22
N ILE A 32 14.76 -3.19 8.99
CA ILE A 32 14.37 -3.72 7.69
C ILE A 32 12.85 -3.92 7.70
N LEU A 33 12.15 -3.18 6.85
CA LEU A 33 10.74 -3.38 6.57
C LEU A 33 10.58 -4.24 5.32
N GLN A 34 9.88 -5.37 5.44
CA GLN A 34 9.61 -6.29 4.33
C GLN A 34 8.11 -6.52 4.19
N GLY A 35 7.67 -6.73 2.96
CA GLY A 35 6.27 -7.00 2.67
C GLY A 35 6.04 -7.32 1.20
N ILE A 36 4.78 -7.56 0.86
CA ILE A 36 4.31 -7.84 -0.50
C ILE A 36 3.14 -6.90 -0.77
N VAL A 37 3.22 -6.10 -1.83
CA VAL A 37 2.12 -5.25 -2.29
C VAL A 37 1.26 -6.04 -3.26
N ASP A 38 -0.04 -6.18 -3.00
CA ASP A 38 -0.92 -7.01 -3.82
C ASP A 38 -0.93 -6.58 -5.30
N LEU A 39 -1.07 -5.27 -5.55
CA LEU A 39 -1.12 -4.73 -6.90
C LEU A 39 -0.56 -3.30 -6.97
N ILE A 40 0.33 -3.09 -7.93
CA ILE A 40 0.80 -1.76 -8.36
C ILE A 40 0.46 -1.61 -9.83
N ILE A 41 -0.20 -0.51 -10.17
CA ILE A 41 -0.53 -0.13 -11.55
C ILE A 41 0.36 1.05 -11.93
N PRO A 42 1.43 0.83 -12.72
CA PRO A 42 2.19 1.91 -13.29
C PRO A 42 1.32 2.69 -14.29
N THR A 43 1.41 4.02 -14.24
CA THR A 43 0.84 4.92 -15.23
C THR A 43 1.96 5.74 -15.89
N ALA A 44 1.60 6.64 -16.80
CA ALA A 44 2.53 7.63 -17.33
C ALA A 44 2.99 8.64 -16.26
N GLU A 45 2.09 8.98 -15.31
CA GLU A 45 2.28 10.04 -14.31
C GLU A 45 2.85 9.51 -12.98
N GLY A 46 2.67 8.23 -12.67
CA GLY A 46 3.11 7.67 -11.39
C GLY A 46 2.61 6.24 -11.16
N LEU A 47 2.33 5.92 -9.91
CA LEU A 47 1.89 4.60 -9.47
C LEU A 47 0.51 4.69 -8.80
N ILE A 48 -0.34 3.72 -9.03
CA ILE A 48 -1.53 3.47 -8.21
C ILE A 48 -1.28 2.18 -7.43
N VAL A 49 -1.44 2.23 -6.11
CA VAL A 49 -1.29 1.06 -5.23
C VAL A 49 -2.67 0.57 -4.82
N VAL A 50 -2.92 -0.72 -4.95
CA VAL A 50 -4.19 -1.35 -4.58
C VAL A 50 -3.90 -2.55 -3.69
N ASP A 51 -4.64 -2.65 -2.60
CA ASP A 51 -4.62 -3.79 -1.68
C ASP A 51 -6.04 -4.39 -1.58
N PHE A 52 -6.13 -5.72 -1.62
CA PHE A 52 -7.39 -6.46 -1.64
C PHE A 52 -7.67 -7.07 -0.26
N LYS A 53 -8.88 -6.81 0.25
CA LYS A 53 -9.34 -7.27 1.55
C LYS A 53 -10.51 -8.22 1.45
N THR A 54 -10.40 -9.35 2.14
CA THR A 54 -11.44 -10.39 2.24
C THR A 54 -12.21 -10.34 3.55
N ASP A 55 -12.06 -9.26 4.31
CA ASP A 55 -12.83 -9.01 5.53
C ASP A 55 -14.34 -9.10 5.29
N ARG A 56 -15.07 -9.64 6.25
CA ARG A 56 -16.53 -9.52 6.29
C ARG A 56 -16.93 -8.13 6.75
N ILE A 57 -17.79 -7.48 5.99
CA ILE A 57 -18.25 -6.11 6.17
C ILE A 57 -19.78 -6.10 6.31
N PRO A 58 -20.34 -6.46 7.48
CA PRO A 58 -21.78 -6.56 7.68
C PRO A 58 -22.50 -5.19 7.71
N ASN A 59 -21.77 -4.09 7.92
CA ASN A 59 -22.29 -2.73 7.94
C ASN A 59 -21.16 -1.71 7.73
N ASP A 60 -21.54 -0.45 7.52
CA ASP A 60 -20.59 0.64 7.25
C ASP A 60 -19.73 0.98 8.49
N THR A 61 -20.20 0.79 9.72
CA THR A 61 -19.38 0.98 10.92
C THR A 61 -18.17 0.04 10.91
N VAL A 62 -18.37 -1.24 10.56
CA VAL A 62 -17.26 -2.21 10.41
C VAL A 62 -16.35 -1.81 9.25
N LEU A 63 -16.91 -1.33 8.13
CA LEU A 63 -16.11 -0.83 7.00
C LEU A 63 -15.16 0.30 7.44
N HIS A 64 -15.67 1.30 8.15
CA HIS A 64 -14.87 2.42 8.64
C HIS A 64 -13.75 1.97 9.58
N HIS A 65 -14.03 1.05 10.50
CA HIS A 65 -12.98 0.47 11.36
C HIS A 65 -11.91 -0.29 10.58
N ARG A 66 -12.29 -0.99 9.50
CA ARG A 66 -11.33 -1.70 8.64
C ARG A 66 -10.47 -0.75 7.82
N ILE A 67 -11.08 0.29 7.25
CA ILE A 67 -10.35 1.35 6.55
C ILE A 67 -9.25 1.93 7.46
N GLU A 68 -9.60 2.30 8.69
CA GLU A 68 -8.64 2.90 9.62
C GLU A 68 -7.50 1.92 9.97
N ARG A 69 -7.84 0.65 10.23
CA ARG A 69 -6.85 -0.39 10.52
C ARG A 69 -5.82 -0.57 9.40
N TYR A 70 -6.22 -0.40 8.14
CA TYR A 70 -5.35 -0.64 6.99
C TYR A 70 -4.62 0.61 6.49
N ARG A 71 -4.93 1.78 7.03
CA ARG A 71 -4.31 3.07 6.64
C ARG A 71 -2.78 3.04 6.78
N GLU A 72 -2.28 2.64 7.95
CA GLU A 72 -0.83 2.62 8.22
C GLU A 72 -0.07 1.58 7.38
N PRO A 73 -0.48 0.29 7.30
CA PRO A 73 0.15 -0.67 6.40
C PRO A 73 0.17 -0.21 4.94
N LEU A 74 -0.93 0.38 4.44
CA LEU A 74 -0.99 0.86 3.06
C LEU A 74 -0.07 2.07 2.83
N ALA A 75 0.10 2.94 3.83
CA ALA A 75 1.08 4.03 3.77
C ALA A 75 2.52 3.48 3.63
N TRP A 76 2.85 2.40 4.31
CA TRP A 76 4.13 1.71 4.15
C TRP A 76 4.31 1.10 2.75
N TYR A 77 3.26 0.51 2.17
CA TYR A 77 3.29 0.00 0.79
C TYR A 77 3.49 1.11 -0.23
N SER A 78 2.76 2.22 -0.07
CA SER A 78 2.92 3.43 -0.88
C SER A 78 4.35 3.95 -0.83
N ARG A 79 4.91 4.09 0.37
CA ARG A 79 6.30 4.52 0.56
C ARG A 79 7.30 3.57 -0.10
N ALA A 80 7.15 2.27 0.10
CA ALA A 80 8.05 1.28 -0.48
C ALA A 80 7.99 1.29 -2.01
N ALA A 81 6.79 1.28 -2.58
CA ALA A 81 6.58 1.34 -4.03
C ALA A 81 7.18 2.61 -4.63
N GLY A 82 6.87 3.78 -4.08
CA GLY A 82 7.36 5.05 -4.59
C GLY A 82 8.88 5.19 -4.51
N THR A 83 9.46 4.75 -3.39
CA THR A 83 10.92 4.80 -3.17
C THR A 83 11.68 3.87 -4.11
N LEU A 84 11.27 2.60 -4.17
CA LEU A 84 12.04 1.57 -4.87
C LEU A 84 11.81 1.61 -6.39
N LEU A 85 10.60 1.95 -6.84
CA LEU A 85 10.29 2.11 -8.27
C LEU A 85 10.61 3.51 -8.80
N LYS A 86 11.08 4.42 -7.94
CA LYS A 86 11.49 5.79 -8.26
C LYS A 86 10.42 6.56 -9.04
N LYS A 87 9.16 6.45 -8.61
CA LYS A 87 8.00 7.12 -9.20
C LYS A 87 7.06 7.61 -8.10
N PRO A 88 6.35 8.73 -8.30
CA PRO A 88 5.37 9.18 -7.31
C PRO A 88 4.20 8.20 -7.24
N VAL A 89 3.65 7.99 -6.04
CA VAL A 89 2.37 7.28 -5.86
C VAL A 89 1.25 8.31 -5.95
N LEU A 90 0.37 8.14 -6.93
CA LEU A 90 -0.73 9.06 -7.23
C LEU A 90 -1.94 8.82 -6.34
N SER A 91 -2.21 7.56 -6.01
CA SER A 91 -3.33 7.18 -5.14
C SER A 91 -3.14 5.78 -4.56
N CYS A 92 -3.74 5.54 -3.41
CA CYS A 92 -3.81 4.25 -2.75
C CYS A 92 -5.26 3.83 -2.58
N TRP A 93 -5.54 2.54 -2.76
CA TRP A 93 -6.89 2.01 -2.72
C TRP A 93 -6.96 0.73 -1.90
N LEU A 94 -8.03 0.59 -1.13
CA LEU A 94 -8.47 -0.67 -0.54
C LEU A 94 -9.67 -1.20 -1.32
N TYR A 95 -9.61 -2.45 -1.78
CA TYR A 95 -10.75 -3.12 -2.38
C TYR A 95 -11.29 -4.19 -1.43
N PHE A 96 -12.51 -3.99 -0.90
CA PHE A 96 -13.17 -4.96 -0.03
C PHE A 96 -14.05 -5.90 -0.85
N ALA A 97 -13.67 -7.18 -0.91
CA ALA A 97 -14.33 -8.18 -1.74
C ALA A 97 -15.77 -8.51 -1.27
N ASP A 98 -16.01 -8.53 0.03
CA ASP A 98 -17.31 -8.89 0.63
C ASP A 98 -18.42 -7.90 0.23
N CYS A 99 -18.14 -6.60 0.29
CA CYS A 99 -19.09 -5.55 -0.07
C CYS A 99 -18.85 -4.94 -1.47
N ARG A 100 -17.82 -5.41 -2.20
CA ARG A 100 -17.42 -4.93 -3.53
C ARG A 100 -17.20 -3.41 -3.61
N LYS A 101 -16.65 -2.82 -2.56
CA LYS A 101 -16.34 -1.38 -2.49
C LYS A 101 -14.84 -1.15 -2.68
N ALA A 102 -14.49 -0.21 -3.55
CA ALA A 102 -13.16 0.37 -3.66
C ALA A 102 -13.12 1.69 -2.89
N ILE A 103 -12.22 1.80 -1.92
CA ILE A 103 -12.10 2.95 -1.03
C ILE A 103 -10.74 3.62 -1.29
N PRO A 104 -10.71 4.89 -1.73
CA PRO A 104 -9.47 5.64 -1.81
C PRO A 104 -9.01 6.06 -0.40
N LEU A 105 -7.72 5.98 -0.14
CA LEU A 105 -7.08 6.43 1.11
C LEU A 105 -6.15 7.64 0.89
#